data_AF-B7ZB72-F1
#
_entry.id   AF-B7ZB72-F1
#
_cell.length_a   1.000
_cell.length_b   1.000
_cell.length_c   1.000
_cell.angle_alpha   90.00
_cell.angle_beta   90.00
_cell.angle_gamma   90.00
#
_symmetry.space_group_name_H-M   'P 1'
#
loop_
_entity.id
_entity.type
_entity.pdbx_description
1 polymer ?
#
loop_
_entity_poly.entity_id
_entity_poly.type
_entity_poly.pdbx_seq_one_letter_code
_entity_poly.pdbx_strand_id
1 'polypeptide(L)'
;MTIFFNTHNEPVRQLAIFCPHVALQTTICEVLERSHSPPLKLTPASSTHPNLHAYLQGNTQVSRKKLLPLLQEALSAYFDSMKIPSGQPETADVSREQVDKELDRASNSLISGLSQDEEDPPLPPTPMNSLVDECPLDQGLPKLSAEAVFEKCSQISLSQSTTASLSKK
;
A
#
# COMPACT_ATOMS: atom_id res chain seq x y z
N MET A 1 -3.48 8.15 -0.61
CA MET A 1 -4.90 8.05 -0.22
C MET A 1 -5.14 8.96 0.97
N THR A 2 -6.18 9.80 0.91
CA THR A 2 -6.51 10.78 1.94
C THR A 2 -7.98 10.65 2.34
N ILE A 3 -8.33 11.18 3.52
CA ILE A 3 -9.70 11.35 3.99
C ILE A 3 -9.85 12.75 4.56
N PHE A 4 -10.97 13.40 4.27
CA PHE A 4 -11.38 14.67 4.85
C PHE A 4 -12.90 14.67 5.00
N PHE A 5 -13.46 15.69 5.64
CA PHE A 5 -14.91 15.84 5.79
C PHE A 5 -15.39 17.02 4.94
N ASN A 6 -16.51 16.85 4.23
CA ASN A 6 -17.12 17.92 3.46
C ASN A 6 -17.88 18.91 4.36
N THR A 7 -18.53 19.90 3.76
CA THR A 7 -19.38 20.89 4.47
C THR A 7 -20.56 20.28 5.22
N HIS A 8 -20.97 19.06 4.88
CA HIS A 8 -22.03 18.30 5.52
C HIS A 8 -21.51 17.32 6.58
N ASN A 9 -20.23 17.40 6.93
CA ASN A 9 -19.56 16.48 7.87
C ASN A 9 -19.59 15.01 7.41
N GLU A 10 -19.65 14.78 6.09
CA GLU A 10 -19.56 13.44 5.51
C GLU A 10 -18.11 13.14 5.10
N PRO A 11 -17.63 11.89 5.33
CA PRO A 11 -16.27 11.52 4.96
C PRO A 11 -16.13 11.45 3.45
N VAL A 12 -15.17 12.18 2.90
CA VAL A 12 -14.75 12.09 1.50
C VAL A 12 -13.37 11.44 1.45
N ARG A 13 -13.22 10.44 0.57
CA ARG A 13 -11.93 9.79 0.33
C ARG A 13 -11.44 10.06 -1.08
N GLN A 14 -10.15 10.36 -1.17
CA GLN A 14 -9.46 10.53 -2.44
C GLN A 14 -8.30 9.55 -2.55
N LEU A 15 -8.13 9.03 -3.76
CA LEU A 15 -7.03 8.17 -4.15
C LEU A 15 -6.28 8.85 -5.29
N ALA A 16 -4.97 8.88 -5.21
CA ALA A 16 -4.13 9.37 -6.29
C ALA A 16 -3.02 8.36 -6.53
N ILE A 17 -2.73 8.11 -7.81
CA ILE A 17 -1.74 7.15 -8.29
C ILE A 17 -0.75 7.92 -9.12
N PHE A 18 0.48 8.01 -8.61
CA PHE A 18 1.60 8.56 -9.34
C PHE A 18 2.47 7.42 -9.85
N CYS A 19 2.69 7.37 -11.15
CA CYS A 19 3.58 6.40 -11.76
C CYS A 19 4.11 6.95 -13.10
N PRO A 20 5.42 7.18 -13.26
CA PRO A 20 6.00 7.62 -14.52
C PRO A 20 5.94 6.58 -15.65
N HIS A 21 5.73 5.30 -15.29
CA HIS A 21 5.66 4.22 -16.26
C HIS A 21 4.22 4.00 -16.71
N VAL A 22 3.89 4.45 -17.93
CA VAL A 22 2.51 4.48 -18.45
C VAL A 22 1.84 3.11 -18.44
N ALA A 23 2.51 2.03 -18.85
CA ALA A 23 1.89 0.70 -18.87
C ALA A 23 1.53 0.19 -17.46
N LEU A 24 2.44 0.33 -16.49
CA LEU A 24 2.18 0.02 -15.09
C LEU A 24 1.06 0.88 -14.51
N GLN A 25 1.09 2.19 -14.76
CA GLN A 25 0.04 3.12 -14.32
C GLN A 25 -1.33 2.69 -14.83
N THR A 26 -1.43 2.39 -16.12
CA THR A 26 -2.67 1.92 -16.77
C THR A 26 -3.15 0.63 -16.13
N THR A 27 -2.24 -0.34 -15.95
CA THR A 27 -2.55 -1.62 -15.30
C THR A 27 -3.13 -1.42 -13.89
N ILE A 28 -2.48 -0.59 -13.08
CA ILE A 28 -2.94 -0.31 -11.71
C ILE A 28 -4.31 0.39 -11.73
N CYS A 29 -4.51 1.40 -12.59
CA CYS A 29 -5.79 2.09 -12.70
C CYS A 29 -6.90 1.12 -13.10
N GLU A 30 -6.68 0.30 -14.13
CA GLU A 30 -7.64 -0.69 -14.60
C GLU A 30 -8.05 -1.71 -13.52
N VAL A 31 -7.08 -2.25 -12.77
CA VAL A 31 -7.37 -3.20 -11.69
C VAL A 31 -8.21 -2.56 -10.59
N LEU A 32 -7.90 -1.32 -10.23
CA LEU A 32 -8.65 -0.60 -9.20
C LEU A 32 -10.07 -0.23 -9.66
N GLU A 33 -10.23 0.20 -10.91
CA GLU A 33 -11.54 0.53 -11.49
C GLU A 33 -12.43 -0.70 -11.65
N ARG A 34 -11.85 -1.86 -11.98
CA ARG A 34 -12.56 -3.15 -12.13
C ARG A 34 -12.71 -3.93 -10.82
N SER A 35 -12.21 -3.43 -9.69
CA SER A 35 -12.30 -4.13 -8.42
C SER A 35 -13.74 -4.21 -7.91
N HIS A 36 -14.25 -5.43 -7.77
CA HIS A 36 -15.58 -5.71 -7.22
C HIS A 36 -15.55 -6.23 -5.76
N SER A 37 -14.37 -6.59 -5.27
CA SER A 37 -14.19 -7.12 -3.91
C SER A 37 -12.87 -6.61 -3.31
N PRO A 38 -12.89 -5.49 -2.56
CA PRO A 38 -14.04 -4.63 -2.29
C PRO A 38 -14.38 -3.67 -3.46
N PRO A 39 -15.66 -3.28 -3.66
CA PRO A 39 -16.02 -2.31 -4.67
C PRO A 39 -15.52 -0.91 -4.27
N LEU A 40 -14.59 -0.33 -5.03
CA LEU A 40 -13.99 0.98 -4.73
C LEU A 40 -14.88 2.16 -5.14
N LYS A 41 -15.70 1.99 -6.19
CA LYS A 41 -16.56 3.03 -6.79
C LYS A 41 -15.77 4.30 -7.13
N LEU A 42 -14.69 4.14 -7.90
CA LEU A 42 -13.81 5.25 -8.27
C LEU A 42 -14.48 6.13 -9.33
N THR A 43 -14.39 7.44 -9.13
CA THR A 43 -14.78 8.45 -10.13
C THR A 43 -13.54 9.29 -10.44
N PRO A 44 -13.11 9.40 -11.71
CA PRO A 44 -11.94 10.19 -12.09
C PRO A 44 -12.08 11.65 -11.64
N ALA A 45 -10.97 12.21 -11.16
CA ALA A 45 -10.83 13.61 -10.81
C ALA A 45 -9.80 14.29 -11.72
N SER A 46 -10.02 15.56 -12.02
CA SER A 46 -9.14 16.35 -12.87
C SER A 46 -7.72 16.42 -12.31
N SER A 47 -6.73 16.17 -13.15
CA SER A 47 -5.31 16.29 -12.81
C SER A 47 -4.60 17.07 -13.91
N THR A 48 -3.74 18.01 -13.53
CA THR A 48 -2.87 18.76 -14.47
C THR A 48 -1.53 18.05 -14.70
N HIS A 49 -1.29 16.91 -14.03
CA HIS A 49 -0.01 16.21 -14.07
C HIS A 49 -0.13 14.91 -14.88
N PRO A 50 0.70 14.70 -15.92
CA PRO A 50 0.55 13.58 -16.85
C PRO A 50 0.73 12.21 -16.19
N ASN A 51 1.57 12.13 -15.15
CA ASN A 51 1.90 10.88 -14.47
C ASN A 51 1.03 10.65 -13.22
N LEU A 52 -0.02 11.44 -13.03
CA LEU A 52 -0.89 11.40 -11.85
C LEU A 52 -2.34 11.19 -12.26
N HIS A 53 -2.91 10.06 -11.86
CA HIS A 53 -4.35 9.82 -11.90
C HIS A 53 -4.95 10.03 -10.52
N ALA A 54 -5.99 10.86 -10.43
CA ALA A 54 -6.71 11.13 -9.20
C ALA A 54 -8.15 10.60 -9.29
N TYR A 55 -8.68 10.12 -8.18
CA TYR A 55 -10.03 9.58 -8.06
C TYR A 55 -10.70 10.05 -6.78
N LEU A 56 -11.99 10.34 -6.89
CA LEU A 56 -12.92 10.32 -5.77
C LEU A 56 -13.34 8.87 -5.52
N GLN A 57 -13.17 8.40 -4.28
CA GLN A 57 -13.52 7.04 -3.91
C GLN A 57 -14.91 7.02 -3.29
N GLY A 58 -15.90 6.54 -4.04
CA GLY A 58 -17.29 6.49 -3.61
C GLY A 58 -17.54 5.53 -2.44
N ASN A 59 -16.75 4.46 -2.31
CA ASN A 59 -16.82 3.60 -1.13
C ASN A 59 -15.87 4.09 -0.03
N THR A 60 -16.36 5.00 0.81
CA THR A 60 -15.57 5.63 1.89
C THR A 60 -15.23 4.68 3.05
N GLN A 61 -15.76 3.45 3.07
CA GLN A 61 -15.41 2.43 4.07
C GLN A 61 -14.17 1.62 3.68
N VAL A 62 -13.79 1.63 2.40
CA VAL A 62 -12.55 0.99 1.95
C VAL A 62 -11.37 1.87 2.35
N SER A 63 -10.56 1.37 3.28
CA SER A 63 -9.33 2.03 3.73
C SER A 63 -8.12 1.47 2.99
N ARG A 64 -6.96 2.08 3.24
CA ARG A 64 -5.66 1.57 2.78
C ARG A 64 -5.47 0.08 3.07
N LYS A 65 -5.98 -0.43 4.20
CA LYS A 65 -5.84 -1.84 4.59
C LYS A 65 -6.47 -2.79 3.56
N LYS A 66 -7.61 -2.40 2.99
CA LYS A 66 -8.30 -3.22 1.98
C LYS A 66 -7.81 -2.94 0.56
N LEU A 67 -7.25 -1.76 0.31
CA LEU A 67 -6.72 -1.38 -1.00
C LEU A 67 -5.31 -1.94 -1.25
N LEU A 68 -4.49 -2.10 -0.20
CA LEU A 68 -3.11 -2.58 -0.33
C LEU A 68 -3.00 -3.98 -0.96
N PRO A 69 -3.80 -4.99 -0.59
CA PRO A 69 -3.75 -6.30 -1.24
C PRO A 69 -4.03 -6.24 -2.74
N LEU A 70 -5.02 -5.44 -3.16
CA LEU A 70 -5.33 -5.24 -4.59
C LEU A 70 -4.15 -4.64 -5.36
N LEU A 71 -3.47 -3.65 -4.76
CA LEU A 71 -2.27 -3.07 -5.36
C LEU A 71 -1.13 -4.09 -5.45
N GLN A 72 -0.92 -4.87 -4.40
CA GLN A 72 0.12 -5.90 -4.38
C GLN A 72 -0.12 -6.95 -5.46
N GLU A 73 -1.36 -7.42 -5.60
CA GLU A 73 -1.76 -8.35 -6.65
C GLU A 73 -1.50 -7.77 -8.06
N ALA A 74 -1.93 -6.53 -8.30
CA ALA A 74 -1.71 -5.85 -9.58
C ALA A 74 -0.21 -5.70 -9.92
N LEU A 75 0.61 -5.32 -8.93
CA LEU A 75 2.05 -5.17 -9.11
C LEU A 75 2.72 -6.53 -9.39
N SER A 76 2.39 -7.57 -8.61
CA SER A 76 2.93 -8.91 -8.82
C SER A 76 2.58 -9.46 -10.20
N ALA A 77 1.30 -9.39 -10.59
CA ALA A 77 0.84 -9.86 -11.90
C ALA A 77 1.55 -9.13 -13.05
N TYR A 78 1.76 -7.81 -12.93
CA TYR A 78 2.49 -7.02 -13.91
C TYR A 78 3.96 -7.48 -14.03
N PHE A 79 4.67 -7.63 -12.92
CA PHE A 79 6.07 -8.05 -12.94
C PHE A 79 6.27 -9.49 -13.41
N ASP A 80 5.32 -10.38 -13.11
CA ASP A 80 5.36 -11.76 -13.59
C ASP A 80 5.12 -11.82 -15.10
N SER A 81 4.24 -10.99 -15.65
CA SER A 81 4.04 -10.87 -17.09
C SER A 81 5.29 -10.38 -17.84
N MET A 82 6.13 -9.56 -17.19
CA MET A 82 7.40 -9.08 -17.75
C MET A 82 8.52 -10.13 -17.73
N LYS A 83 8.39 -11.20 -16.94
CA LYS A 83 9.41 -12.26 -16.82
C LYS A 83 9.22 -13.40 -17.83
N ILE A 84 8.16 -13.39 -18.62
CA ILE A 84 7.95 -14.40 -19.67
C ILE A 84 9.05 -14.22 -20.73
N PRO A 85 9.90 -15.23 -20.99
CA PRO A 85 10.81 -15.18 -22.12
C PRO A 85 9.96 -15.13 -23.39
N SER A 86 10.25 -14.17 -24.26
CA SER A 86 9.71 -14.07 -25.62
C SER A 86 9.93 -15.38 -26.39
N GLY A 87 9.02 -16.33 -26.26
CA GLY A 87 8.98 -17.60 -26.97
C GLY A 87 7.98 -17.50 -28.12
N GLN A 88 8.52 -17.41 -29.33
CA GLN A 88 7.83 -17.46 -30.62
C GLN A 88 6.84 -18.65 -30.70
N PRO A 89 5.68 -18.53 -31.38
CA PRO A 89 4.84 -19.68 -31.66
C PRO A 89 5.38 -20.40 -32.91
N GLU A 90 6.06 -21.53 -32.72
CA GLU A 90 6.34 -22.46 -33.82
C GLU A 90 5.29 -23.57 -33.87
N THR A 91 4.83 -23.78 -35.10
CA THR A 91 3.79 -24.70 -35.56
C THR A 91 4.26 -26.15 -35.64
N ALA A 92 3.34 -27.10 -35.35
CA ALA A 92 3.38 -28.53 -35.72
C ALA A 92 4.47 -29.37 -34.99
N ASP A 93 4.38 -30.66 -34.70
CA ASP A 93 3.51 -31.78 -35.06
C ASP A 93 3.80 -32.92 -34.03
N VAL A 94 2.85 -33.86 -33.93
CA VAL A 94 2.86 -35.25 -33.40
C VAL A 94 4.20 -35.85 -32.90
N SER A 95 4.21 -36.53 -31.72
CA SER A 95 4.21 -38.01 -31.61
C SER A 95 4.50 -38.57 -30.20
N ARG A 96 3.86 -39.70 -29.89
CA ARG A 96 3.98 -40.54 -28.67
C ARG A 96 5.30 -41.33 -28.66
N GLU A 97 5.93 -41.54 -27.51
CA GLU A 97 5.97 -42.80 -26.74
C GLU A 97 6.94 -42.74 -25.53
N GLN A 98 6.71 -43.64 -24.58
CA GLN A 98 7.13 -43.64 -23.17
C GLN A 98 8.59 -44.08 -22.94
N VAL A 99 9.24 -43.54 -21.89
CA VAL A 99 10.13 -44.31 -20.99
C VAL A 99 9.92 -43.84 -19.54
N ASP A 100 9.61 -44.83 -18.72
CA ASP A 100 9.36 -44.85 -17.29
C ASP A 100 10.64 -44.65 -16.44
N LYS A 101 10.56 -43.80 -15.40
CA LYS A 101 11.16 -44.03 -14.06
C LYS A 101 10.86 -42.87 -13.08
N GLU A 102 9.75 -43.07 -12.37
CA GLU A 102 9.53 -42.86 -10.92
C GLU A 102 10.56 -42.03 -10.11
N LEU A 103 10.10 -40.91 -9.53
CA LEU A 103 10.38 -40.56 -8.13
C LEU A 103 9.27 -39.64 -7.58
N ASP A 104 8.38 -40.27 -6.79
CA ASP A 104 7.73 -39.78 -5.58
C ASP A 104 7.48 -38.27 -5.39
N ARG A 105 6.19 -37.88 -5.31
CA ARG A 105 5.45 -37.76 -4.03
C ARG A 105 4.33 -36.72 -4.14
N ALA A 106 3.10 -37.20 -3.93
CA ALA A 106 1.93 -36.43 -3.47
C ALA A 106 1.40 -35.33 -4.39
N SER A 107 0.68 -35.73 -5.44
CA SER A 107 -0.50 -35.00 -5.89
C SER A 107 -1.66 -35.99 -5.91
N ASN A 108 -2.59 -35.80 -4.97
CA ASN A 108 -4.02 -36.08 -5.07
C ASN A 108 -4.62 -36.07 -3.66
N SER A 109 -5.25 -34.99 -3.27
CA SER A 109 -6.59 -35.08 -2.70
C SER A 109 -7.30 -33.75 -2.83
N LEU A 110 -8.42 -33.85 -3.54
CA LEU A 110 -9.40 -32.83 -3.84
C LEU A 110 -10.02 -32.26 -2.56
N ILE A 111 -10.40 -30.99 -2.62
CA ILE A 111 -11.69 -30.46 -2.18
C ILE A 111 -12.44 -31.37 -1.18
N SER A 112 -12.23 -31.14 0.12
CA SER A 112 -13.17 -31.54 1.16
C SER A 112 -12.79 -30.83 2.46
N GLY A 113 -13.71 -30.07 3.04
CA GLY A 113 -13.54 -29.54 4.40
C GLY A 113 -13.98 -28.09 4.60
N LEU A 114 -15.25 -27.78 4.34
CA LEU A 114 -15.94 -26.82 5.21
C LEU A 114 -16.06 -27.48 6.59
N SER A 115 -15.05 -27.32 7.43
CA SER A 115 -15.12 -27.67 8.85
C SER A 115 -14.23 -26.71 9.63
N GLN A 116 -14.92 -25.76 10.23
CA GLN A 116 -14.57 -25.04 11.45
C GLN A 116 -13.67 -25.86 12.38
N ASP A 117 -12.39 -25.51 12.44
CA ASP A 117 -11.57 -25.64 13.64
C ASP A 117 -10.45 -24.60 13.55
N GLU A 118 -10.71 -23.45 14.17
CA GLU A 118 -9.71 -22.40 14.38
C GLU A 118 -8.80 -22.87 15.54
N GLU A 119 -7.84 -23.75 15.26
CA GLU A 119 -6.72 -23.97 16.18
C GLU A 119 -5.56 -23.08 15.74
N ASP A 120 -5.62 -21.81 16.18
CA ASP A 120 -4.47 -20.90 16.12
C ASP A 120 -3.34 -21.55 16.96
N PRO A 121 -2.13 -21.78 16.40
CA PRO A 121 -1.04 -22.34 17.17
C PRO A 121 -0.78 -21.48 18.42
N PRO A 122 -0.57 -22.07 19.60
CA PRO A 122 -0.44 -21.30 20.83
C PRO A 122 0.69 -20.29 20.68
N LEU A 123 0.31 -19.01 20.73
CA LEU A 123 1.24 -17.91 20.57
C LEU A 123 2.33 -18.02 21.63
N PRO A 124 3.61 -17.77 21.28
CA PRO A 124 4.67 -17.73 22.28
C PRO A 124 4.27 -16.73 23.37
N PRO A 125 4.56 -17.03 24.65
CA PRO A 125 4.21 -16.13 25.74
C PRO A 125 4.78 -14.75 25.41
N THR A 126 3.91 -13.74 25.45
CA THR A 126 4.29 -12.35 25.15
C THR A 126 5.51 -12.01 26.01
N PRO A 127 6.64 -11.61 25.38
CA PRO A 127 7.83 -11.25 26.13
C PRO A 127 7.46 -10.14 27.11
N MET A 128 7.59 -10.43 28.39
CA MET A 128 7.39 -9.45 29.44
C MET A 128 8.59 -8.50 29.36
N ASN A 129 8.41 -7.32 28.80
CA ASN A 129 9.45 -6.29 28.89
C ASN A 129 9.75 -6.10 30.37
N SER A 130 11.04 -6.11 30.75
CA SER A 130 11.46 -5.67 32.07
C SER A 130 10.84 -4.31 32.30
N LEU A 131 10.02 -4.19 33.36
CA LEU A 131 9.42 -2.94 33.76
C LEU A 131 10.58 -1.94 33.88
N VAL A 132 10.62 -0.94 33.00
CA VAL A 132 11.59 0.15 33.12
C VAL A 132 11.06 1.00 34.26
N ASP A 133 11.81 1.06 35.36
CA ASP A 133 11.36 1.65 36.64
C ASP A 133 10.95 3.14 36.55
N GLU A 134 11.30 3.83 35.47
CA GLU A 134 10.93 5.24 35.28
C GLU A 134 10.36 5.47 33.88
N CYS A 135 9.09 5.90 33.84
CA CYS A 135 8.54 6.48 32.63
C CYS A 135 9.11 7.90 32.49
N PRO A 136 9.65 8.31 31.33
CA PRO A 136 10.05 9.70 31.10
C PRO A 136 8.92 10.71 31.30
N LEU A 137 7.66 10.25 31.33
CA LEU A 137 6.47 11.05 31.58
C LEU A 137 6.09 11.18 33.07
N ASP A 138 6.70 10.40 33.97
CA ASP A 138 6.48 10.51 35.42
C ASP A 138 6.98 11.87 35.96
N GLN A 139 7.88 12.53 35.22
CA GLN A 139 8.32 13.91 35.47
C GLN A 139 7.33 14.98 34.96
N GLY A 140 6.16 14.55 34.48
CA GLY A 140 5.14 15.40 33.88
C GLY A 140 5.39 15.72 32.41
N LEU A 141 4.36 16.27 31.75
CA LEU A 141 4.50 16.76 30.38
C LEU A 141 5.54 17.91 30.33
N PRO A 142 6.34 18.01 29.26
CA PRO A 142 7.22 19.15 29.08
C PRO A 142 6.39 20.44 29.14
N LYS A 143 6.87 21.42 29.89
CA LYS A 143 6.23 22.74 30.05
C LYS A 143 6.35 23.53 28.74
N LEU A 144 5.50 23.18 27.78
CA LEU A 144 5.37 23.88 26.51
C LEU A 144 4.39 25.04 26.70
N SER A 145 4.89 26.27 26.70
CA SER A 145 4.07 27.48 26.68
C SER A 145 3.91 28.01 25.26
N ALA A 146 2.86 28.80 25.02
CA ALA A 146 2.63 29.42 23.72
C ALA A 146 3.77 30.39 23.35
N GLU A 147 4.35 31.06 24.34
CA GLU A 147 5.47 31.98 24.21
C GLU A 147 6.75 31.24 23.76
N ALA A 148 7.02 30.07 24.33
CA ALA A 148 8.18 29.25 23.95
C ALA A 148 8.09 28.78 22.48
N VAL A 149 6.87 28.49 22.00
CA VAL A 149 6.63 28.15 20.60
C VAL A 149 6.88 29.37 19.71
N PHE A 150 6.33 30.53 20.09
CA PHE A 150 6.48 31.77 19.34
C PHE A 150 7.96 32.21 19.24
N GLU A 151 8.69 32.20 20.36
CA GLU A 151 10.12 32.52 20.36
C GLU A 151 10.90 31.58 19.42
N LYS A 152 10.63 30.27 19.47
CA LYS A 152 11.34 29.32 18.63
C LYS A 152 11.04 29.54 17.14
N CYS A 153 9.79 29.85 16.77
CA CYS A 153 9.43 30.23 15.40
C CYS A 153 10.13 31.53 14.95
N SER A 154 10.25 32.50 15.85
CA SER A 154 11.00 33.74 15.60
C SER A 154 12.48 33.47 15.37
N GLN A 155 13.12 32.64 16.20
CA GLN A 155 14.51 32.23 16.06
C GLN A 155 14.78 31.47 14.75
N ILE A 156 13.86 30.61 14.31
CA ILE A 156 13.95 29.91 13.01
C ILE A 156 13.89 30.92 11.85
N SER A 157 12.99 31.90 11.93
CA SER A 157 12.85 32.95 10.90
C SER A 157 14.09 33.85 10.81
N LEU A 158 14.67 34.21 11.96
CA LEU A 158 15.92 34.97 12.04
C LEU A 158 17.10 34.16 11.47
N SER A 159 17.18 32.87 11.80
CA SER A 159 18.26 31.98 11.34
C SER A 159 18.21 31.73 9.81
N GLN A 160 17.01 31.64 9.23
CA GLN A 160 16.84 31.58 7.77
C GLN A 160 17.23 32.90 7.07
N SER A 161 17.01 34.03 7.73
CA SER A 161 17.41 35.35 7.21
C SER A 161 18.93 35.54 7.22
N THR A 162 19.61 35.09 8.27
CA THR A 162 21.08 35.18 8.37
C THR A 162 21.78 34.29 7.34
N THR A 163 21.29 33.07 7.12
CA THR A 163 21.86 32.16 6.10
C THR A 163 21.64 32.67 4.67
N ALA A 164 20.50 33.31 4.37
CA ALA A 164 20.25 33.93 3.07
C ALA A 164 21.12 35.18 2.80
N SER A 165 21.54 35.89 3.84
CA SER A 165 22.40 37.07 3.72
C SER A 165 23.88 36.75 3.47
N LEU A 166 24.35 35.59 3.94
CA LEU A 166 25.75 35.16 3.78
C LEU A 166 26.04 34.60 2.37
N SER A 167 25.02 34.13 1.65
CA SER A 167 25.14 33.62 0.27
C SER A 167 25.23 34.72 -0.81
N LYS A 168 25.28 36.00 -0.43
CA LYS A 168 25.35 37.15 -1.35
C LYS A 168 26.67 37.92 -1.28
N LYS A 169 27.78 37.27 -0.92
CA LYS A 169 29.11 37.87 -1.01
C LYS A 169 30.09 37.00 -1.79
#